data_AF-E0WDF5-F1
#
_entry.id   AF-E0WDF5-F1
#
_cell.length_a   1.000
_cell.length_b   1.000
_cell.length_c   1.000
_cell.angle_alpha   90.00
_cell.angle_beta   90.00
_cell.angle_gamma   90.00
#
_symmetry.space_group_name_H-M   'P 1'
#
loop_
_entity.id
_entity.type
_entity.pdbx_description
1 polymer ?
#
loop_
_entity_poly.entity_id
_entity_poly.type
_entity_poly.pdbx_seq_one_letter_code
_entity_poly.pdbx_strand_id
1 'polypeptide(L)'
;KATGNEIDSINKTLIQSLPRLEVLDLEKNTFTCDCNNAFFIDWAKNINSTQVIYLNKYMCSYPPSLRGMSLSDFNTESCTLKIDFICFLCSSIVVTLTLLSSFVWHFLRFQVVYAYYLFLAFLYDNKKKHNGSTFQYDAF
;
A
#
# COMPACT_ATOMS: atom_id res chain seq x y z
N LYS A 1 -21.19 -19.04 -25.57
CA LYS A 1 -21.86 -17.74 -25.81
C LYS A 1 -22.95 -17.57 -24.77
N ALA A 2 -23.04 -16.45 -24.09
CA ALA A 2 -24.07 -16.14 -23.09
C ALA A 2 -24.49 -14.67 -23.23
N THR A 3 -24.97 -14.30 -24.41
CA THR A 3 -25.37 -12.93 -24.75
C THR A 3 -26.79 -12.64 -24.28
N GLY A 4 -27.07 -11.38 -23.90
CA GLY A 4 -28.42 -10.95 -23.53
C GLY A 4 -28.95 -11.48 -22.19
N ASN A 5 -28.08 -11.72 -21.21
CA ASN A 5 -28.45 -12.10 -19.84
C ASN A 5 -28.20 -10.94 -18.88
N GLU A 6 -28.46 -11.15 -17.59
CA GLU A 6 -28.20 -10.19 -16.51
C GLU A 6 -26.90 -10.52 -15.77
N ILE A 7 -25.83 -10.78 -16.52
CA ILE A 7 -24.52 -11.09 -15.92
C ILE A 7 -23.84 -9.78 -15.52
N ASP A 8 -23.82 -9.54 -14.20
CA ASP A 8 -23.23 -8.32 -13.64
C ASP A 8 -21.73 -8.47 -13.37
N SER A 9 -21.29 -9.64 -12.91
CA SER A 9 -19.89 -9.89 -12.58
C SER A 9 -19.39 -11.30 -12.91
N ILE A 10 -18.14 -11.41 -13.36
CA ILE A 10 -17.50 -12.70 -13.70
C ILE A 10 -16.42 -13.02 -12.66
N ASN A 11 -16.66 -14.08 -11.88
CA ASN A 11 -15.71 -14.54 -10.87
C ASN A 11 -14.56 -15.37 -11.46
N LYS A 12 -13.40 -15.29 -10.80
CA LYS A 12 -12.20 -16.09 -11.15
C LYS A 12 -12.47 -17.59 -11.16
N THR A 13 -13.19 -18.09 -10.16
CA THR A 13 -13.54 -19.51 -10.04
C THR A 13 -14.36 -20.01 -11.22
N LEU A 14 -15.27 -19.18 -11.75
CA LEU A 14 -16.09 -19.52 -12.91
C LEU A 14 -15.22 -19.74 -14.15
N ILE A 15 -14.30 -18.79 -14.43
CA ILE A 15 -13.38 -18.93 -15.56
C ILE A 15 -12.47 -20.15 -15.40
N GLN A 16 -11.97 -20.40 -14.19
CA GLN A 16 -11.13 -21.58 -13.90
C GLN A 16 -11.87 -22.91 -14.06
N SER A 17 -13.19 -22.93 -13.86
CA SER A 17 -14.03 -24.12 -14.09
C SER A 17 -14.22 -24.46 -15.58
N LEU A 18 -13.78 -23.59 -16.48
CA LEU A 18 -13.92 -23.72 -17.93
C LEU A 18 -12.55 -23.84 -18.62
N PRO A 19 -11.77 -24.93 -18.38
CA PRO A 19 -10.38 -25.04 -18.85
C PRO A 19 -10.23 -25.20 -20.37
N ARG A 20 -11.33 -25.50 -21.08
CA ARG A 20 -11.37 -25.65 -22.55
C ARG A 20 -12.13 -24.51 -23.24
N LEU A 21 -12.24 -23.36 -22.59
CA LEU A 21 -12.94 -22.21 -23.15
C LEU A 21 -12.10 -21.58 -24.27
N GLU A 22 -12.52 -21.78 -25.51
CA GLU A 22 -11.84 -21.19 -26.68
C GLU A 22 -12.43 -19.83 -27.05
N VAL A 23 -13.75 -19.68 -26.93
CA VAL A 23 -14.47 -18.47 -27.36
C VAL A 23 -15.48 -18.05 -26.30
N LEU A 24 -15.37 -16.79 -25.87
CA LEU A 24 -16.27 -16.16 -24.92
C LEU A 24 -16.98 -14.97 -25.58
N ASP A 25 -18.30 -14.97 -25.52
CA ASP A 25 -19.16 -13.91 -26.03
C ASP A 25 -20.23 -13.62 -24.98
N LEU A 26 -20.15 -12.43 -24.40
CA LEU A 26 -21.01 -11.91 -23.33
C LEU A 26 -21.64 -10.56 -23.72
N GLU A 27 -21.82 -10.29 -25.01
CA GLU A 27 -22.48 -9.05 -25.46
C GLU A 27 -23.88 -8.90 -24.82
N LYS A 28 -24.31 -7.65 -24.59
CA LYS A 28 -25.64 -7.29 -24.06
C LYS A 28 -25.92 -7.81 -22.63
N ASN A 29 -24.90 -7.89 -21.78
CA ASN A 29 -25.06 -8.14 -20.35
C ASN A 29 -24.95 -6.85 -19.52
N THR A 30 -25.44 -6.90 -18.28
CA THR A 30 -25.56 -5.76 -17.36
C THR A 30 -24.31 -5.55 -16.48
N PHE A 31 -23.13 -5.53 -17.09
CA PHE A 31 -21.87 -5.50 -16.33
C PHE A 31 -21.76 -4.36 -15.32
N THR A 32 -21.18 -4.69 -14.17
CA THR A 32 -20.84 -3.71 -13.15
C THR A 32 -19.38 -3.29 -13.26
N CYS A 33 -19.12 -1.99 -13.33
CA CYS A 33 -17.77 -1.42 -13.40
C CYS A 33 -17.28 -1.06 -12.00
N ASP A 34 -16.87 -2.10 -11.29
CA ASP A 34 -16.31 -2.07 -9.95
C ASP A 34 -15.09 -3.02 -9.84
N CYS A 35 -14.56 -3.14 -8.63
CA CYS A 35 -13.42 -4.01 -8.37
C CYS A 35 -13.74 -5.50 -8.37
N ASN A 36 -15.02 -5.91 -8.36
CA ASN A 36 -15.39 -7.32 -8.46
C ASN A 36 -15.09 -7.85 -9.87
N ASN A 37 -15.24 -7.00 -10.90
CA ASN A 37 -14.90 -7.34 -12.27
C ASN A 37 -13.44 -7.07 -12.67
N ALA A 38 -12.62 -6.50 -11.78
CA ALA A 38 -11.23 -6.17 -12.09
C ALA A 38 -10.45 -7.39 -12.60
N PHE A 39 -10.61 -8.55 -11.94
CA PHE A 39 -10.01 -9.80 -12.40
C PHE A 39 -10.41 -10.16 -13.83
N PHE A 40 -11.71 -10.09 -14.15
CA PHE A 40 -12.20 -10.48 -15.47
C PHE A 40 -11.69 -9.53 -16.56
N ILE A 41 -11.66 -8.23 -16.29
CA ILE A 41 -11.15 -7.22 -17.22
C ILE A 41 -9.67 -7.49 -17.53
N ASP A 42 -8.86 -7.69 -16.49
CA ASP A 42 -7.43 -7.96 -16.65
C ASP A 42 -7.19 -9.31 -17.34
N TRP A 43 -7.97 -10.34 -16.99
CA TRP A 43 -7.90 -11.64 -17.62
C TRP A 43 -8.27 -11.56 -19.12
N ALA A 44 -9.37 -10.90 -19.46
CA ALA A 44 -9.87 -10.79 -20.83
C ALA A 44 -8.93 -10.01 -21.74
N LYS A 45 -8.16 -9.04 -21.20
CA LYS A 45 -7.15 -8.28 -21.95
C LYS A 45 -5.86 -9.06 -22.20
N ASN A 46 -5.46 -9.92 -21.25
CA ASN A 46 -4.14 -10.55 -21.26
C ASN A 46 -4.16 -12.02 -21.71
N ILE A 47 -5.33 -12.66 -21.80
CA ILE A 47 -5.44 -14.07 -22.15
C ILE A 47 -5.27 -14.30 -23.66
N ASN A 48 -4.32 -15.17 -24.04
CA ASN A 48 -4.06 -15.52 -25.44
C ASN A 48 -4.80 -16.79 -25.89
N SER A 49 -5.13 -17.69 -24.96
CA SER A 49 -5.75 -19.00 -25.27
C SER A 49 -7.25 -18.93 -25.52
N THR A 50 -7.91 -17.87 -25.07
CA THR A 50 -9.37 -17.71 -25.14
C THR A 50 -9.68 -16.41 -25.85
N GLN A 51 -10.46 -16.47 -26.93
CA GLN A 51 -10.89 -15.29 -27.66
C GLN A 51 -12.13 -14.68 -27.00
N VAL A 52 -11.98 -13.51 -26.39
CA VAL A 52 -13.11 -12.73 -25.87
C VAL A 52 -13.62 -11.81 -26.98
N ILE A 53 -14.77 -12.14 -27.55
CA ILE A 53 -15.31 -11.42 -28.70
C ILE A 53 -16.04 -10.15 -28.23
N TYR A 54 -15.79 -9.03 -28.91
CA TYR A 54 -16.45 -7.74 -28.68
C TYR A 54 -16.25 -7.17 -27.27
N LEU A 55 -15.09 -7.41 -26.64
CA LEU A 55 -14.78 -6.88 -25.30
C LEU A 55 -15.00 -5.36 -25.19
N ASN A 56 -14.73 -4.63 -26.26
CA ASN A 56 -14.94 -3.18 -26.38
C ASN A 56 -16.42 -2.75 -26.49
N LYS A 57 -17.35 -3.68 -26.72
CA LYS A 57 -18.80 -3.43 -26.74
C LYS A 57 -19.48 -3.78 -25.42
N TYR A 58 -18.73 -4.32 -24.46
CA TYR A 58 -19.30 -4.64 -23.15
C TYR A 58 -19.46 -3.33 -22.40
N MET A 59 -20.69 -2.96 -22.06
CA MET A 59 -21.00 -1.66 -21.48
C MET A 59 -21.32 -1.80 -19.99
N CYS A 60 -20.82 -0.86 -19.19
CA CYS A 60 -21.17 -0.74 -17.78
C CYS A 60 -22.64 -0.34 -17.63
N SER A 61 -23.40 -1.09 -16.83
CA SER A 61 -24.76 -0.74 -16.41
C SER A 61 -24.79 -0.08 -15.02
N TYR A 62 -23.84 -0.44 -14.16
CA TYR A 62 -23.66 0.10 -12.81
C TYR A 62 -22.15 0.34 -12.54
N PRO A 63 -21.74 1.31 -11.70
CA PRO A 63 -22.56 2.35 -11.05
C PRO A 63 -23.14 3.37 -12.04
N PRO A 64 -24.19 4.14 -11.67
CA PRO A 64 -24.82 5.11 -12.56
C PRO A 64 -23.85 6.16 -13.13
N SER A 65 -22.79 6.48 -12.38
CA SER A 65 -21.73 7.41 -12.79
C SER A 65 -20.88 6.91 -13.96
N LEU A 66 -20.78 5.59 -14.13
CA LEU A 66 -19.99 4.94 -15.18
C LEU A 66 -20.89 4.29 -16.24
N ARG A 67 -22.20 4.51 -16.19
CA ARG A 67 -23.16 3.88 -17.10
C ARG A 67 -22.86 4.24 -18.56
N GLY A 68 -22.79 3.22 -19.42
CA GLY A 68 -22.47 3.38 -20.84
C GLY A 68 -20.99 3.51 -21.17
N MET A 69 -20.10 3.45 -20.16
CA MET A 69 -18.67 3.30 -20.37
C MET A 69 -18.35 1.88 -20.86
N SER A 70 -17.32 1.72 -21.69
CA SER A 70 -16.83 0.38 -22.03
C SER A 70 -16.18 -0.28 -20.81
N LEU A 71 -16.52 -1.53 -20.56
CA LEU A 71 -15.94 -2.36 -19.51
C LEU A 71 -14.42 -2.50 -19.68
N SER A 72 -13.92 -2.50 -20.93
CA SER A 72 -12.48 -2.51 -21.22
C SER A 72 -11.75 -1.27 -20.74
N ASP A 73 -12.44 -0.15 -20.60
CA ASP A 73 -11.82 1.16 -20.32
C ASP A 73 -11.81 1.45 -18.82
N PHE A 74 -12.46 0.62 -18.02
CA PHE A 74 -12.47 0.74 -16.57
C PHE A 74 -11.06 0.58 -15.99
N ASN A 75 -10.66 1.49 -15.11
CA ASN A 75 -9.34 1.50 -14.50
C ASN A 75 -9.22 0.50 -13.34
N THR A 76 -8.72 -0.71 -13.63
CA THR A 76 -8.51 -1.78 -12.65
C THR A 76 -7.34 -1.52 -11.71
N GLU A 77 -6.40 -0.63 -12.05
CA GLU A 77 -5.24 -0.31 -11.20
C GLU A 77 -5.68 0.25 -9.85
N SER A 78 -6.76 1.03 -9.83
CA SER A 78 -7.33 1.60 -8.60
C SER A 78 -7.79 0.51 -7.61
N CYS A 79 -8.13 -0.68 -8.09
CA CYS A 79 -8.57 -1.81 -7.26
C CYS A 79 -7.42 -2.57 -6.60
N THR A 80 -6.20 -2.42 -7.12
CA THR A 80 -5.00 -3.07 -6.54
C THR A 80 -4.41 -2.29 -5.37
N LEU A 81 -4.79 -1.02 -5.23
CA LEU A 81 -4.35 -0.19 -4.13
C LEU A 81 -5.00 -0.70 -2.85
N LYS A 82 -4.19 -1.37 -2.01
CA LYS A 82 -4.56 -1.67 -0.63
C LYS A 82 -4.51 -0.39 0.22
N ILE A 83 -5.27 0.63 -0.19
CA ILE A 83 -5.32 1.95 0.47
C ILE A 83 -5.57 1.75 1.96
N ASP A 84 -6.52 0.87 2.30
CA ASP A 84 -6.84 0.54 3.69
C ASP A 84 -5.64 -0.04 4.45
N PHE A 85 -4.88 -0.94 3.82
CA PHE A 85 -3.68 -1.54 4.43
C PHE A 85 -2.56 -0.51 4.61
N ILE A 86 -2.37 0.36 3.63
CA ILE A 86 -1.35 1.42 3.69
C ILE A 86 -1.72 2.43 4.79
N CYS A 87 -2.97 2.91 4.82
CA CYS A 87 -3.47 3.80 5.85
C CYS A 87 -3.35 3.20 7.25
N PHE A 88 -3.64 1.90 7.39
CA PHE A 88 -3.46 1.17 8.64
C PHE A 88 -1.99 1.10 9.07
N LEU A 89 -1.07 0.78 8.14
CA LEU A 89 0.37 0.77 8.42
C LEU A 89 0.90 2.15 8.81
N CYS A 90 0.56 3.19 8.05
CA CYS A 90 0.99 4.56 8.37
C CYS A 90 0.49 4.99 9.74
N SER A 91 -0.78 4.75 10.06
CA SER A 91 -1.38 5.11 11.35
C SER A 91 -0.71 4.38 12.51
N SER A 92 -0.47 3.07 12.35
CA SER A 92 0.18 2.27 13.40
C SER A 92 1.63 2.70 13.65
N ILE A 93 2.38 3.04 12.60
CA ILE A 93 3.74 3.60 12.72
C ILE A 93 3.71 4.93 13.47
N VAL A 94 2.81 5.84 13.10
CA VAL A 94 2.68 7.15 13.76
C VAL A 94 2.36 6.99 15.24
N VAL A 95 1.36 6.18 15.58
CA VAL A 95 0.98 5.92 16.99
C VAL A 95 2.16 5.32 17.77
N THR A 96 2.84 4.31 17.20
CA THR A 96 3.98 3.67 17.86
C THR A 96 5.13 4.66 18.09
N LEU A 97 5.46 5.50 17.11
CA LEU A 97 6.49 6.53 17.25
C LEU A 97 6.14 7.57 18.31
N THR A 98 4.88 8.01 18.38
CA THR A 98 4.45 8.98 19.40
C THR A 98 4.54 8.42 20.82
N LEU A 99 4.17 7.15 21.01
CA LEU A 99 4.28 6.46 22.30
C LEU A 99 5.74 6.23 22.69
N LEU A 100 6.57 5.74 21.77
CA LEU A 100 8.00 5.55 22.00
C LEU A 100 8.70 6.87 22.33
N SER A 101 8.41 7.92 21.56
CA SER A 101 8.95 9.26 21.83
C SER A 101 8.56 9.73 23.23
N SER A 102 7.27 9.60 23.60
CA SER A 102 6.79 9.99 24.93
C SER A 102 7.47 9.19 26.05
N PHE A 103 7.66 7.89 25.86
CA PHE A 103 8.34 7.02 26.81
C PHE A 103 9.82 7.39 26.97
N VAL A 104 10.53 7.60 25.86
CA VAL A 104 11.93 8.04 25.84
C VAL A 104 12.06 9.42 26.51
N TRP A 105 11.17 10.36 26.20
CA TRP A 105 11.14 11.68 26.81
C TRP A 105 10.89 11.63 28.32
N HIS A 106 10.01 10.75 28.79
CA HIS A 106 9.73 10.66 30.21
C HIS A 106 10.85 9.94 30.97
N PHE A 107 11.28 8.78 30.48
CA PHE A 107 12.20 7.90 31.19
C PHE A 107 13.68 8.22 30.94
N LEU A 108 14.04 8.49 29.68
CA LEU A 108 15.43 8.65 29.27
C LEU A 108 15.90 10.11 29.26
N ARG A 109 15.02 11.11 29.43
CA ARG A 109 15.45 12.52 29.47
C ARG A 109 16.56 12.76 30.48
N PHE A 110 16.41 12.29 31.72
CA PHE A 110 17.43 12.48 32.75
C PHE A 110 18.70 11.68 32.46
N GLN A 111 18.58 10.46 31.91
CA GLN A 111 19.71 9.62 31.51
C GLN A 111 20.51 10.26 30.35
N VAL A 112 19.83 10.81 29.34
CA VAL A 112 20.44 11.48 28.19
C VAL A 112 21.13 12.78 28.63
N VAL A 113 20.48 13.59 29.47
CA VAL A 113 21.09 14.81 30.02
C VAL A 113 22.33 14.47 30.84
N TYR A 114 22.24 13.45 31.70
CA TYR A 114 23.37 13.00 32.51
C TYR A 114 24.53 12.48 31.65
N ALA A 115 24.26 11.62 30.67
CA ALA A 115 25.25 11.11 29.73
C ALA A 115 25.90 12.23 28.89
N TYR A 116 25.11 13.23 28.46
CA TYR A 116 25.61 14.40 27.75
C TYR A 116 26.62 15.19 28.60
N TYR A 117 26.31 15.48 29.86
CA TYR A 117 27.25 16.17 30.76
C TYR A 117 28.49 15.33 31.08
N LEU A 118 28.35 14.01 31.27
CA LEU A 118 29.48 13.10 31.48
C LEU A 118 30.41 13.09 30.25
N PHE A 119 29.84 13.05 29.05
CA PHE A 119 30.59 13.12 27.80
C PHE A 119 31.32 14.46 27.65
N LEU A 120 30.66 15.58 27.98
CA LEU A 120 31.27 16.90 27.99
C LEU A 120 32.44 16.99 28.99
N ALA A 121 32.27 16.42 30.19
CA ALA A 121 33.34 16.34 31.18
C ALA A 121 34.52 15.51 30.69
N PHE A 122 34.24 14.36 30.04
CA PHE A 122 35.27 13.52 29.43
C PHE A 122 36.05 14.26 28.33
N LEU A 123 35.36 14.99 27.44
CA LEU A 123 36.01 15.79 26.40
C LEU A 123 36.87 16.91 26.99
N TYR A 124 36.37 17.59 28.03
CA TYR A 124 37.12 18.64 28.71
C TYR A 124 38.39 18.10 29.37
N ASP A 125 38.30 16.96 30.07
CA ASP A 125 39.45 16.33 30.71
C ASP A 125 40.47 15.83 29.68
N ASN A 126 40.02 15.20 28.60
CA ASN A 126 40.89 14.73 27.52
C ASN A 126 41.62 15.91 26.83
N LYS A 127 40.94 17.04 26.64
CA LYS A 127 41.55 18.29 26.14
C LYS A 127 42.56 18.89 27.13
N LYS A 128 42.27 18.85 28.43
CA LYS A 128 43.18 19.33 29.49
C LYS A 128 44.45 18.48 29.59
N LYS A 129 44.30 17.16 29.50
CA LYS A 129 45.40 16.19 29.47
C LYS A 129 46.29 16.37 28.24
N HIS A 130 45.70 16.70 27.09
CA HIS A 130 46.45 17.01 25.86
C HIS A 130 47.16 18.38 25.92
N ASN A 131 46.61 19.36 26.63
CA ASN A 131 47.20 20.71 26.76
C ASN A 131 48.27 20.87 27.85
N GLY A 132 48.66 19.79 28.55
CA GLY A 132 49.87 19.78 29.40
C GLY A 132 49.96 20.93 30.41
N SER A 133 48.88 21.21 31.15
CA SER A 133 48.97 22.18 32.26
C SER A 133 49.67 21.53 33.44
N THR A 134 50.93 21.90 33.67
CA THR A 134 51.69 21.59 34.88
C THR A 134 50.94 22.19 36.07
N PHE A 135 50.24 21.37 36.84
CA PHE A 135 49.62 21.81 38.08
C PHE A 135 50.73 22.05 39.10
N GLN A 136 50.95 23.33 39.43
CA GLN A 136 51.75 23.71 40.57
C GLN A 136 50.85 23.66 41.80
N TYR A 137 51.08 22.67 42.66
CA TYR A 137 50.39 22.54 43.93
C TYR A 137 51.19 23.35 44.96
N ASP A 138 50.65 24.48 45.40
CA ASP A 138 51.21 25.20 46.53
C ASP A 138 50.75 24.48 47.81
N ALA A 139 51.67 23.69 48.38
CA ALA A 139 51.49 23.10 49.69
C ALA A 139 51.77 24.17 50.76
N PHE A 140 50.78 24.42 51.62
CA PHE A 140 50.95 25.11 52.91
C PHE A 140 51.06 24.07 54.03
#